data_AF-A0A183F3F7-F1
#
_entry.id   AF-A0A183F3F7-F1
#
_cell.length_a   1.000
_cell.length_b   1.000
_cell.length_c   1.000
_cell.angle_alpha   90.00
_cell.angle_beta   90.00
_cell.angle_gamma   90.00
#
_symmetry.space_group_name_H-M   'P 1'
#
loop_
_entity.id
_entity.type
_entity.pdbx_description
1 polymer ?
#
loop_
_entity_poly.entity_id
_entity_poly.type
_entity_poly.pdbx_seq_one_letter_code
_entity_poly.pdbx_strand_id
1 'polypeptide(L)'
;LQIAFEVVAPSIPGYGWSEQPKRTGFSQIACARVFRKLMERVGFKKFYLQGGDWGSLITSNLARLYPAQVFGLHLNVIPIMPGASLKATLFDIVGSFFPKLVFSAPRDHNHNMFGKMVAIIVESGYMHIQATKPDTVGTALNDSPIGLAAYILEKFSTWTNADYRALPDGGLTKKYTRDELLTIVMIYWLNGNIVQYLAVPTAHLSGMNEFFDRTPPEISATMYNLTHYTAAPDVGHFAAFEMPRQVAIDVFDFVNSLEH
;
A
#
# COMPACT_ATOMS: atom_id res chain seq x y z
N LEU A 1 10.97 -31.81 21.75
CA LEU A 1 9.65 -31.74 21.10
C LEU A 1 9.80 -30.93 19.82
N GLN A 2 9.56 -31.53 18.67
CA GLN A 2 9.53 -30.82 17.38
C GLN A 2 8.09 -30.34 17.18
N ILE A 3 7.89 -29.02 17.12
CA ILE A 3 6.59 -28.42 16.84
C ILE A 3 6.44 -28.33 15.32
N ALA A 4 5.32 -28.81 14.79
CA ALA A 4 4.94 -28.63 13.39
C ALA A 4 3.80 -27.60 13.29
N PHE A 5 3.81 -26.81 12.22
CA PHE A 5 2.80 -25.78 11.96
C PHE A 5 2.07 -26.08 10.66
N GLU A 6 0.75 -25.92 10.69
CA GLU A 6 -0.03 -25.69 9.48
C GLU A 6 -0.11 -24.17 9.25
N VAL A 7 0.27 -23.73 8.05
CA VAL A 7 0.46 -22.30 7.76
C VAL A 7 -0.57 -21.84 6.75
N VAL A 8 -1.33 -20.82 7.14
CA VAL A 8 -2.23 -20.07 6.25
C VAL A 8 -1.61 -18.70 5.98
N ALA A 9 -1.19 -18.45 4.74
CA ALA A 9 -0.54 -17.21 4.30
C ALA A 9 -1.39 -16.49 3.24
N PRO A 10 -2.43 -15.74 3.65
CA PRO A 10 -3.32 -15.07 2.69
C PRO A 10 -2.65 -13.85 2.07
N SER A 11 -2.93 -13.59 0.79
CA SER A 11 -2.73 -12.26 0.23
C SER A 11 -3.74 -11.29 0.86
N ILE A 12 -3.30 -10.06 1.17
CA ILE A 12 -4.19 -9.01 1.66
C ILE A 12 -5.16 -8.65 0.52
N PRO A 13 -6.46 -8.38 0.77
CA PRO A 13 -7.36 -7.93 -0.29
C PRO A 13 -6.80 -6.71 -1.03
N GLY A 14 -6.66 -6.82 -2.36
CA GLY A 14 -6.00 -5.83 -3.21
C GLY A 14 -4.50 -6.08 -3.44
N TYR A 15 -3.93 -7.15 -2.88
CA TYR A 15 -2.53 -7.53 -3.06
C TYR A 15 -2.45 -8.93 -3.67
N GLY A 16 -1.37 -9.16 -4.44
CA GLY A 16 -1.07 -10.44 -5.05
C GLY A 16 -2.28 -11.04 -5.78
N TRP A 17 -2.75 -12.16 -5.27
CA TRP A 17 -3.84 -12.94 -5.90
C TRP A 17 -5.21 -12.73 -5.26
N SER A 18 -5.36 -11.75 -4.37
CA SER A 18 -6.65 -11.46 -3.72
C SER A 18 -7.33 -10.25 -4.34
N GLU A 19 -8.61 -10.42 -4.69
CA GLU A 19 -9.46 -9.34 -5.19
C GLU A 19 -9.41 -8.10 -4.28
N GLN A 20 -9.48 -6.94 -4.90
CA GLN A 20 -9.47 -5.67 -4.19
C GLN A 20 -10.83 -5.37 -3.54
N PRO A 21 -10.83 -4.63 -2.41
CA PRO A 21 -12.06 -4.11 -1.85
C PRO A 21 -12.84 -3.24 -2.85
N LYS A 22 -14.14 -3.53 -3.03
CA LYS A 22 -15.04 -2.83 -3.97
C LYS A 22 -15.59 -1.50 -3.44
N ARG A 23 -15.22 -1.10 -2.22
CA ARG A 23 -15.75 0.08 -1.54
C ARG A 23 -14.63 0.78 -0.79
N THR A 24 -14.71 2.10 -0.73
CA THR A 24 -13.81 2.91 0.09
C THR A 24 -13.95 2.58 1.58
N GLY A 25 -12.94 2.94 2.36
CA GLY A 25 -12.93 2.69 3.81
C GLY A 25 -12.46 1.29 4.23
N PHE A 26 -11.86 0.52 3.31
CA PHE A 26 -11.24 -0.76 3.66
C PHE A 26 -9.94 -0.54 4.44
N SER A 27 -10.02 -0.62 5.77
CA SER A 27 -8.90 -0.44 6.68
C SER A 27 -8.28 -1.76 7.15
N GLN A 28 -7.20 -1.68 7.93
CA GLN A 28 -6.55 -2.84 8.55
C GLN A 28 -7.51 -3.58 9.51
N ILE A 29 -8.47 -2.85 10.11
CA ILE A 29 -9.54 -3.42 10.94
C ILE A 29 -10.51 -4.24 10.07
N ALA A 30 -10.89 -3.72 8.89
CA ALA A 30 -11.73 -4.46 7.96
C ALA A 30 -11.02 -5.74 7.48
N CYS A 31 -9.73 -5.65 7.14
CA CYS A 31 -8.93 -6.80 6.77
C CYS A 31 -8.83 -7.85 7.89
N ALA A 32 -8.67 -7.43 9.15
CA ALA A 32 -8.66 -8.35 10.30
C ALA A 32 -9.97 -9.15 10.40
N ARG A 33 -11.12 -8.52 10.14
CA ARG A 33 -12.42 -9.21 10.12
C ARG A 33 -12.52 -10.20 8.96
N VAL A 34 -11.95 -9.87 7.80
CA VAL A 34 -11.88 -10.77 6.63
C VAL A 34 -11.02 -11.99 6.94
N PHE A 35 -9.82 -11.79 7.47
CA PHE A 35 -8.91 -12.90 7.82
C PHE A 35 -9.45 -13.79 8.94
N ARG A 36 -10.16 -13.25 9.93
CA ARG A 36 -10.87 -14.08 10.92
C ARG A 36 -11.96 -14.93 10.26
N LYS A 37 -12.65 -14.40 9.24
CA LYS A 37 -13.65 -15.13 8.43
C LYS A 37 -13.01 -16.24 7.60
N LEU A 38 -11.81 -15.96 7.06
CA LEU A 38 -11.00 -16.94 6.35
C LEU A 38 -10.64 -18.12 7.27
N MET A 39 -10.09 -17.84 8.47
CA MET A 39 -9.68 -18.89 9.41
C MET A 39 -10.85 -19.79 9.82
N GLU A 40 -12.04 -19.22 10.06
CA GLU A 40 -13.25 -20.01 10.30
C GLU A 40 -13.62 -20.88 9.09
N ARG A 41 -13.54 -20.33 7.88
CA ARG A 41 -13.91 -21.04 6.64
C ARG A 41 -12.97 -22.21 6.34
N VAL A 42 -11.68 -22.09 6.68
CA VAL A 42 -10.71 -23.18 6.54
C VAL A 42 -10.66 -24.10 7.77
N GLY A 43 -11.52 -23.89 8.77
CA GLY A 43 -11.75 -24.83 9.88
C GLY A 43 -11.01 -24.55 11.18
N PHE A 44 -10.25 -23.45 11.30
CA PHE A 44 -9.52 -23.11 12.52
C PHE A 44 -10.31 -22.22 13.47
N LYS A 45 -10.56 -22.71 14.68
CA LYS A 45 -11.26 -21.97 15.76
C LYS A 45 -10.32 -21.23 16.72
N LYS A 46 -9.09 -21.72 16.87
CA LYS A 46 -8.00 -21.06 17.58
C LYS A 46 -6.71 -21.21 16.79
N PHE A 47 -5.91 -20.15 16.73
CA PHE A 47 -4.69 -20.12 15.94
C PHE A 47 -3.66 -19.14 16.52
N TYR A 48 -2.40 -19.29 16.11
CA TYR A 48 -1.38 -18.27 16.30
C TYR A 48 -1.48 -17.24 15.19
N LEU A 49 -1.03 -16.02 15.49
CA LEU A 49 -0.91 -14.95 14.51
C LEU A 49 0.55 -14.56 14.36
N GLN A 50 0.97 -14.29 13.13
CA GLN A 50 2.26 -13.71 12.82
C GLN A 50 2.10 -12.54 11.85
N GLY A 51 2.81 -11.44 12.08
CA GLY A 51 2.76 -10.30 11.18
C GLY A 51 3.96 -9.34 11.27
N GLY A 52 4.37 -8.84 10.12
CA GLY A 52 5.25 -7.67 9.95
C GLY A 52 4.54 -6.61 9.11
N ASP A 53 5.07 -5.40 9.07
CA ASP A 53 4.52 -4.29 8.27
C ASP A 53 2.98 -4.17 8.39
N TRP A 54 2.20 -4.14 7.29
CA TRP A 54 0.73 -4.16 7.34
C TRP A 54 0.16 -5.36 8.09
N GLY A 55 0.79 -6.53 7.93
CA GLY A 55 0.44 -7.75 8.65
C GLY A 55 0.50 -7.57 10.17
N SER A 56 1.44 -6.75 10.69
CA SER A 56 1.52 -6.46 12.12
C SER A 56 0.30 -5.69 12.64
N LEU A 57 -0.18 -4.70 11.87
CA LEU A 57 -1.38 -3.93 12.19
C LEU A 57 -2.64 -4.80 12.08
N ILE A 58 -2.76 -5.59 11.02
CA ILE A 58 -3.91 -6.46 10.77
C ILE A 58 -4.02 -7.53 11.87
N THR A 59 -2.94 -8.25 12.15
CA THR A 59 -2.92 -9.31 13.17
C THR A 59 -3.08 -8.77 14.59
N SER A 60 -2.50 -7.60 14.91
CA SER A 60 -2.77 -6.92 16.18
C SER A 60 -4.24 -6.56 16.35
N ASN A 61 -4.90 -6.07 15.30
CA ASN A 61 -6.33 -5.79 15.33
C ASN A 61 -7.16 -7.08 15.47
N LEU A 62 -6.77 -8.16 14.78
CA LEU A 62 -7.44 -9.46 14.92
C LEU A 62 -7.34 -9.97 16.35
N ALA A 63 -6.15 -9.93 16.96
CA ALA A 63 -5.94 -10.33 18.35
C ALA A 63 -6.74 -9.50 19.35
N ARG A 64 -6.89 -8.19 19.12
CA ARG A 64 -7.69 -7.30 19.97
C ARG A 64 -9.19 -7.55 19.85
N LEU A 65 -9.68 -7.78 18.62
CA LEU A 65 -11.09 -7.97 18.34
C LEU A 65 -11.59 -9.37 18.73
N TYR A 66 -10.72 -10.39 18.62
CA TYR A 66 -11.07 -11.80 18.79
C TYR A 66 -10.07 -12.55 19.70
N PRO A 67 -9.77 -12.06 20.91
CA PRO A 67 -8.72 -12.64 21.76
C PRO A 67 -8.99 -14.10 22.13
N ALA A 68 -10.26 -14.50 22.25
CA ALA A 68 -10.64 -15.88 22.54
C ALA A 68 -10.24 -16.90 21.45
N GLN A 69 -9.96 -16.42 20.22
CA GLN A 69 -9.55 -17.24 19.08
C GLN A 69 -8.03 -17.23 18.85
N VAL A 70 -7.25 -16.52 19.66
CA VAL A 70 -5.81 -16.33 19.43
C VAL A 70 -5.00 -16.98 20.55
N PHE A 71 -4.16 -17.95 20.21
CA PHE A 71 -3.22 -18.56 21.17
C PHE A 71 -2.05 -17.63 21.52
N GLY A 72 -1.58 -16.87 20.53
CA GLY A 72 -0.47 -15.94 20.68
C GLY A 72 -0.26 -15.12 19.41
N LEU A 73 0.36 -13.96 19.58
CA LEU A 73 0.69 -13.03 18.51
C LEU A 73 2.20 -12.83 18.46
N HIS A 74 2.82 -13.11 17.31
CA HIS A 74 4.22 -12.89 17.04
C HIS A 74 4.39 -11.75 16.03
N LEU A 75 5.11 -10.70 16.40
CA LEU A 75 5.35 -9.55 15.55
C LEU A 75 6.85 -9.37 15.30
N ASN A 76 7.24 -9.23 14.03
CA ASN A 76 8.61 -8.81 13.67
C ASN A 76 8.72 -7.28 13.46
N VAL A 77 7.58 -6.58 13.45
CA VAL A 77 7.49 -5.11 13.53
C VAL A 77 6.39 -4.80 14.54
N ILE A 78 6.70 -4.03 15.58
CA ILE A 78 5.69 -3.56 16.53
C ILE A 78 5.23 -2.16 16.08
N PRO A 79 3.95 -1.97 15.72
CA PRO A 79 3.45 -0.69 15.25
C PRO A 79 3.22 0.24 16.45
N ILE A 80 4.29 0.86 16.94
CA ILE A 80 4.22 1.93 17.94
C ILE A 80 4.19 3.26 17.19
N MET A 81 3.00 3.84 17.05
CA MET A 81 2.89 5.19 16.48
C MET A 81 3.40 6.24 17.48
N PRO A 82 4.08 7.31 17.03
CA PRO A 82 4.41 8.44 17.89
C PRO A 82 3.17 8.94 18.64
N GLY A 83 3.30 9.13 19.96
CA GLY A 83 2.18 9.58 20.80
C GLY A 83 1.16 8.49 21.18
N ALA A 84 1.28 7.26 20.69
CA ALA A 84 0.38 6.16 21.10
C ALA A 84 0.54 5.77 22.58
N SER A 85 1.67 6.13 23.19
CA SER A 85 1.92 5.96 24.62
C SER A 85 2.81 7.09 25.11
N LEU A 86 2.31 7.84 26.10
CA LEU A 86 3.08 8.89 26.77
C LEU A 86 4.34 8.31 27.41
N LYS A 87 4.23 7.13 28.02
CA LYS A 87 5.36 6.42 28.63
C LYS A 87 6.41 6.02 27.59
N ALA A 88 5.98 5.49 26.44
CA ALA A 88 6.91 5.13 25.37
C ALA A 88 7.62 6.37 24.81
N THR A 89 6.88 7.46 24.60
CA THR A 89 7.43 8.73 24.12
C THR A 89 8.46 9.29 25.11
N LEU A 90 8.17 9.25 26.41
CA LEU A 90 9.11 9.66 27.45
C LEU A 90 10.36 8.78 27.45
N PHE A 91 10.20 7.47 27.28
CA PHE A 91 11.31 6.53 27.20
C PHE A 91 12.21 6.76 25.98
N ASP A 92 11.64 7.09 24.81
CA ASP A 92 12.43 7.43 23.62
C ASP A 92 13.24 8.72 23.82
N ILE A 93 12.62 9.76 24.39
CA ILE A 93 13.30 11.05 24.65
C ILE A 93 14.40 10.88 25.70
N VAL A 94 14.06 10.37 26.89
CA VAL A 94 15.04 10.21 27.98
C VAL A 94 16.10 9.19 27.59
N GLY A 95 15.72 8.10 26.92
CA GLY A 95 16.63 7.06 26.46
C GLY A 95 17.64 7.54 25.41
N SER A 96 17.32 8.60 24.65
CA SER A 96 18.26 9.21 23.70
C SER A 96 19.39 9.99 24.37
N PHE A 97 19.16 10.57 25.56
CA PHE A 97 20.17 11.34 26.29
C PHE A 97 20.80 10.55 27.44
N PHE A 98 20.01 9.71 28.11
CA PHE A 98 20.39 8.93 29.29
C PHE A 98 20.00 7.45 29.13
N PRO A 99 20.55 6.73 28.14
CA PRO A 99 20.12 5.37 27.79
C PRO A 99 20.19 4.37 28.95
N LYS A 100 21.17 4.49 29.84
CA LYS A 100 21.35 3.61 31.01
C LYS A 100 20.20 3.70 32.03
N LEU A 101 19.45 4.81 32.05
CA LEU A 101 18.30 4.99 32.94
C LEU A 101 17.05 4.27 32.43
N VAL A 102 16.96 4.02 31.12
CA VAL A 102 15.76 3.50 30.46
C VAL A 102 15.98 2.07 29.95
N PHE A 103 17.13 1.78 29.37
CA PHE A 103 17.43 0.53 28.69
C PHE A 103 18.42 -0.32 29.50
N SER A 104 18.00 -1.52 29.87
CA SER A 104 18.80 -2.45 30.67
C SER A 104 19.95 -3.08 29.88
N ALA A 105 19.81 -3.25 28.57
CA ALA A 105 20.80 -3.93 27.75
C ALA A 105 21.76 -2.93 27.07
N PRO A 106 23.10 -3.14 27.14
CA PRO A 106 24.08 -2.23 26.53
C PRO A 106 23.93 -2.04 25.02
N ARG A 107 23.43 -3.06 24.31
CA ARG A 107 23.19 -3.00 22.85
C ARG A 107 22.18 -1.92 22.44
N ASP A 108 21.33 -1.49 23.37
CA ASP A 108 20.28 -0.50 23.13
C ASP A 108 20.73 0.92 23.55
N HIS A 109 21.97 1.08 24.05
CA HIS A 109 22.48 2.39 24.52
C HIS A 109 22.87 3.35 23.40
N ASN A 110 22.88 2.90 22.15
CA ASN A 110 23.00 3.73 20.95
C ASN A 110 21.64 4.26 20.45
N HIS A 111 20.57 4.11 21.24
CA HIS A 111 19.25 4.61 20.89
C HIS A 111 19.31 6.11 20.56
N ASN A 112 18.86 6.47 19.37
CA ASN A 112 18.82 7.84 18.90
C ASN A 112 17.46 8.13 18.26
N MET A 113 16.54 8.74 19.01
CA MET A 113 15.23 9.12 18.51
C MET A 113 15.32 10.14 17.37
N PHE A 114 16.19 11.15 17.49
CA PHE A 114 16.30 12.21 16.47
C PHE A 114 16.82 11.67 15.13
N GLY A 115 17.84 10.82 15.17
CA GLY A 115 18.33 10.14 13.96
C GLY A 115 17.25 9.29 13.29
N LYS A 116 16.43 8.58 14.08
CA LYS A 116 15.27 7.84 13.57
C LYS A 116 14.22 8.76 12.94
N MET A 117 13.93 9.91 13.54
CA MET A 117 12.99 10.89 12.98
C MET A 117 13.46 11.43 11.63
N VAL A 118 14.75 11.75 11.50
CA VAL A 118 15.33 12.16 10.22
C VAL A 118 15.20 11.04 9.18
N ALA A 119 15.54 9.80 9.56
CA ALA A 119 15.39 8.65 8.66
C ALA A 119 13.94 8.45 8.22
N ILE A 120 12.97 8.60 9.12
CA ILE A 120 11.54 8.52 8.79
C ILE A 120 11.17 9.59 7.76
N ILE A 121 11.62 10.83 7.93
CA ILE A 121 11.32 11.91 6.98
C ILE A 121 11.88 11.57 5.59
N VAL A 122 13.12 11.11 5.51
CA VAL A 122 13.77 10.75 4.24
C VAL A 122 13.09 9.56 3.57
N GLU A 123 12.69 8.55 4.34
CA GLU A 123 12.21 7.27 3.80
C GLU A 123 10.69 7.18 3.62
N SER A 124 9.92 8.13 4.16
CA SER A 124 8.45 8.08 4.18
C SER A 124 7.75 8.74 2.98
N GLY A 125 8.49 9.25 1.99
CA GLY A 125 7.90 9.89 0.80
C GLY A 125 6.91 8.99 0.07
N TYR A 126 7.26 7.71 -0.12
CA TYR A 126 6.39 6.69 -0.73
C TYR A 126 5.07 6.52 0.04
N MET A 127 5.15 6.49 1.37
CA MET A 127 3.99 6.31 2.26
C MET A 127 3.08 7.53 2.18
N HIS A 128 3.64 8.74 2.13
CA HIS A 128 2.88 9.98 2.05
C HIS A 128 2.10 10.08 0.71
N ILE A 129 2.76 9.84 -0.43
CA ILE A 129 2.07 9.89 -1.73
C ILE A 129 1.02 8.78 -1.84
N GLN A 130 1.29 7.57 -1.34
CA GLN A 130 0.30 6.48 -1.31
C GLN A 130 -0.88 6.78 -0.37
N ALA A 131 -0.66 7.49 0.74
CA ALA A 131 -1.73 7.84 1.67
C ALA A 131 -2.65 8.95 1.16
N THR A 132 -2.20 9.76 0.18
CA THR A 132 -2.90 10.97 -0.25
C THR A 132 -3.36 10.92 -1.71
N LYS A 133 -2.56 10.33 -2.60
CA LYS A 133 -2.75 10.25 -4.05
C LYS A 133 -2.40 8.84 -4.58
N PRO A 134 -2.99 7.76 -4.02
CA PRO A 134 -2.65 6.40 -4.44
C PRO A 134 -2.91 6.18 -5.92
N ASP A 135 -4.05 6.62 -6.46
CA ASP A 135 -4.39 6.43 -7.88
C ASP A 135 -3.44 7.16 -8.84
N THR A 136 -2.93 8.33 -8.47
CA THR A 136 -1.96 9.06 -9.28
C THR A 136 -0.64 8.29 -9.42
N VAL A 137 -0.03 7.91 -8.28
CA VAL A 137 1.24 7.17 -8.31
C VAL A 137 1.05 5.77 -8.88
N GLY A 138 -0.08 5.12 -8.56
CA GLY A 138 -0.42 3.79 -9.02
C GLY A 138 -0.59 3.68 -10.53
N THR A 139 -1.27 4.64 -11.14
CA THR A 139 -1.43 4.71 -12.60
C THR A 139 -0.08 4.71 -13.31
N ALA A 140 0.85 5.57 -12.86
CA ALA A 140 2.18 5.64 -13.44
C ALA A 140 2.97 4.33 -13.30
N LEU A 141 2.78 3.61 -12.18
CA LEU A 141 3.47 2.35 -11.92
C LEU A 141 2.86 1.16 -12.68
N ASN A 142 1.55 1.17 -12.95
CA ASN A 142 0.90 0.13 -13.77
C ASN A 142 1.28 0.22 -15.24
N ASP A 143 1.55 1.42 -15.75
CA ASP A 143 1.84 1.63 -17.18
C ASP A 143 3.32 1.40 -17.52
N SER A 144 4.22 1.42 -16.53
CA SER A 144 5.66 1.28 -16.73
C SER A 144 6.24 0.11 -15.92
N PRO A 145 6.65 -1.01 -16.56
CA PRO A 145 7.26 -2.12 -15.84
C PRO A 145 8.62 -1.74 -15.22
N ILE A 146 9.34 -0.80 -15.85
CA ILE A 146 10.58 -0.24 -15.31
C ILE A 146 10.28 0.67 -14.11
N GLY A 147 9.25 1.51 -14.20
CA GLY A 147 8.80 2.35 -13.09
C GLY A 147 8.36 1.52 -11.89
N LEU A 148 7.56 0.48 -12.12
CA LEU A 148 7.16 -0.49 -11.11
C LEU A 148 8.36 -1.16 -10.44
N ALA A 149 9.27 -1.71 -11.25
CA ALA A 149 10.46 -2.37 -10.75
C ALA A 149 11.33 -1.43 -9.92
N ALA A 150 11.59 -0.20 -10.40
CA ALA A 150 12.37 0.78 -9.65
C ALA A 150 11.72 1.12 -8.30
N TYR A 151 10.40 1.36 -8.29
CA TYR A 151 9.65 1.72 -7.10
C TYR A 151 9.61 0.61 -6.04
N ILE A 152 9.50 -0.65 -6.46
CA ILE A 152 9.51 -1.81 -5.56
C ILE A 152 10.94 -2.15 -5.11
N LEU A 153 11.88 -2.25 -6.05
CA LEU A 153 13.23 -2.76 -5.77
C LEU A 153 14.05 -1.79 -4.93
N GLU A 154 13.80 -0.48 -5.00
CA GLU A 154 14.42 0.47 -4.08
C GLU A 154 14.16 0.08 -2.61
N LYS A 155 12.94 -0.39 -2.29
CA LYS A 155 12.62 -0.87 -0.93
C LYS A 155 13.39 -2.14 -0.57
N PHE A 156 13.57 -3.08 -1.51
CA PHE A 156 14.42 -4.25 -1.30
C PHE A 156 15.90 -3.89 -1.11
N SER A 157 16.35 -2.72 -1.55
CA SER A 157 17.67 -2.18 -1.21
C SER A 157 17.66 -1.59 0.21
N THR A 158 16.95 -0.48 0.39
CA THR A 158 17.06 0.36 1.59
C THR A 158 16.56 -0.35 2.84
N TRP A 159 15.46 -1.11 2.76
CA TRP A 159 14.89 -1.80 3.93
C TRP A 159 15.63 -3.10 4.27
N THR A 160 16.50 -3.58 3.39
CA THR A 160 17.44 -4.66 3.71
C THR A 160 18.64 -4.14 4.48
N ASN A 161 19.25 -3.06 3.98
CA ASN A 161 20.32 -2.36 4.67
C ASN A 161 20.39 -0.92 4.15
N ALA A 162 20.27 0.06 5.05
CA ALA A 162 20.30 1.47 4.71
C ALA A 162 21.62 1.92 4.04
N ASP A 163 22.73 1.20 4.28
CA ASP A 163 24.02 1.46 3.65
C ASP A 163 24.04 1.12 2.16
N TYR A 164 23.10 0.28 1.69
CA TYR A 164 23.04 -0.12 0.28
C TYR A 164 22.66 1.04 -0.65
N ARG A 165 22.05 2.11 -0.13
CA ARG A 165 21.78 3.35 -0.89
C ARG A 165 23.05 4.00 -1.47
N ALA A 166 24.21 3.77 -0.83
CA ALA A 166 25.48 4.29 -1.31
C ALA A 166 26.13 3.41 -2.38
N LEU A 167 25.58 2.21 -2.64
CA LEU A 167 26.12 1.29 -3.63
C LEU A 167 25.56 1.62 -5.02
N PRO A 168 26.39 1.54 -6.09
CA PRO A 168 25.96 1.89 -7.44
C PRO A 168 24.85 0.98 -7.99
N ASP A 169 24.74 -0.25 -7.49
CA ASP A 169 23.73 -1.24 -7.87
C ASP A 169 22.61 -1.38 -6.81
N GLY A 170 22.61 -0.52 -5.79
CA GLY A 170 21.69 -0.62 -4.65
C GLY A 170 21.86 -1.90 -3.82
N GLY A 171 22.92 -2.68 -3.99
CA GLY A 171 23.15 -3.92 -3.24
C GLY A 171 22.06 -4.99 -3.40
N LEU A 172 21.23 -4.92 -4.44
CA LEU A 172 20.03 -5.75 -4.61
C LEU A 172 20.35 -7.25 -4.59
N THR A 173 21.48 -7.67 -5.17
CA THR A 173 21.86 -9.08 -5.25
C THR A 173 22.74 -9.56 -4.08
N LYS A 174 22.90 -8.78 -3.02
CA LYS A 174 23.68 -9.20 -1.82
C LYS A 174 22.92 -10.19 -0.95
N LYS A 175 21.59 -10.15 -0.97
CA LYS A 175 20.71 -10.99 -0.14
C LYS A 175 19.71 -11.82 -0.95
N TYR A 176 19.36 -11.36 -2.14
CA TYR A 176 18.35 -11.98 -2.99
C TYR A 176 18.94 -12.31 -4.35
N THR A 177 18.41 -13.36 -4.97
CA THR A 177 18.63 -13.63 -6.38
C THR A 177 17.79 -12.69 -7.24
N ARG A 178 18.16 -12.54 -8.52
CA ARG A 178 17.35 -11.75 -9.46
C ARG A 178 15.97 -12.35 -9.66
N ASP A 179 15.87 -13.68 -9.68
CA ASP A 179 14.61 -14.39 -9.88
C ASP A 179 13.64 -14.15 -8.71
N GLU A 180 14.13 -14.13 -7.46
CA GLU A 180 13.29 -13.80 -6.30
C GLU A 180 12.75 -12.36 -6.38
N LEU A 181 13.62 -11.41 -6.72
CA LEU A 181 13.23 -10.00 -6.86
C LEU A 181 12.23 -9.80 -8.01
N LEU A 182 12.50 -10.39 -9.17
CA LEU A 182 11.62 -10.32 -10.33
C LEU A 182 10.31 -11.06 -10.09
N THR A 183 10.30 -12.15 -9.32
CA THR A 183 9.06 -12.84 -8.94
C THR A 183 8.13 -11.89 -8.20
N ILE A 184 8.65 -11.10 -7.25
CA ILE A 184 7.85 -10.10 -6.54
C ILE A 184 7.34 -9.03 -7.52
N VAL A 185 8.20 -8.46 -8.36
CA VAL A 185 7.78 -7.45 -9.36
C VAL A 185 6.69 -8.01 -10.28
N MET A 186 6.85 -9.25 -10.75
CA MET A 186 5.90 -9.90 -11.66
C MET A 186 4.56 -10.20 -11.01
N ILE A 187 4.51 -10.51 -9.71
CA ILE A 187 3.24 -10.65 -8.98
C ILE A 187 2.44 -9.34 -9.03
N TYR A 188 3.10 -8.18 -8.93
CA TYR A 188 2.40 -6.89 -9.04
C TYR A 188 2.05 -6.56 -10.49
N TRP A 189 3.00 -6.74 -11.41
CA TRP A 189 2.85 -6.42 -12.82
C TRP A 189 1.70 -7.20 -13.47
N LEU A 190 1.67 -8.53 -13.31
CA LEU A 190 0.69 -9.38 -13.97
C LEU A 190 -0.73 -9.20 -13.43
N ASN A 191 -0.85 -8.85 -12.15
CA ASN A 191 -2.15 -8.62 -11.54
C ASN A 191 -2.64 -7.18 -11.70
N GLY A 192 -1.80 -6.25 -12.17
CA GLY A 192 -2.13 -4.82 -12.27
C GLY A 192 -2.64 -4.26 -10.95
N ASN A 193 -2.09 -4.71 -9.82
CA ASN A 193 -2.65 -4.46 -8.49
C ASN A 193 -1.81 -3.50 -7.65
N ILE A 194 -0.88 -2.74 -8.27
CA ILE A 194 -0.27 -1.62 -7.56
C ILE A 194 -1.30 -0.48 -7.37
N VAL A 195 -2.24 -0.27 -8.33
CA VAL A 195 -3.59 0.35 -8.21
C VAL A 195 -4.56 -0.21 -9.30
N GLN A 196 -5.87 0.03 -9.23
CA GLN A 196 -6.97 -0.61 -9.99
C GLN A 196 -6.97 -0.46 -11.52
N TYR A 197 -7.42 -1.54 -12.18
CA TYR A 197 -8.24 -1.43 -13.39
C TYR A 197 -9.73 -1.36 -13.02
N LEU A 198 -10.43 -0.29 -13.37
CA LEU A 198 -11.86 -0.14 -13.16
C LEU A 198 -12.63 -0.84 -14.29
N ALA A 199 -13.10 -2.06 -14.02
CA ALA A 199 -13.74 -2.91 -15.04
C ALA A 199 -15.15 -2.46 -15.47
N VAL A 200 -15.79 -1.53 -14.75
CA VAL A 200 -17.12 -1.02 -15.14
C VAL A 200 -16.99 -0.13 -16.39
N PRO A 201 -17.95 -0.16 -17.32
CA PRO A 201 -17.96 0.78 -18.44
C PRO A 201 -17.77 2.21 -17.94
N THR A 202 -16.79 2.90 -18.52
CA THR A 202 -16.33 4.20 -18.04
C THR A 202 -16.30 5.20 -19.20
N ALA A 203 -16.81 6.39 -18.94
CA ALA A 203 -16.64 7.56 -19.80
C ALA A 203 -15.52 8.48 -19.29
N HIS A 204 -14.77 9.08 -20.21
CA HIS A 204 -13.80 10.12 -19.89
C HIS A 204 -13.99 11.36 -20.80
N LEU A 205 -14.48 12.45 -20.20
CA LEU A 205 -14.43 13.79 -20.77
C LEU A 205 -13.08 14.44 -20.44
N SER A 206 -12.11 14.35 -21.36
CA SER A 206 -10.75 14.86 -21.14
C SER A 206 -10.62 16.29 -21.66
N GLY A 207 -10.53 17.25 -20.74
CA GLY A 207 -10.36 18.68 -21.02
C GLY A 207 -8.90 19.08 -21.23
N MET A 208 -8.65 20.09 -22.07
CA MET A 208 -7.29 20.64 -22.27
C MET A 208 -6.80 21.50 -21.11
N ASN A 209 -7.70 22.03 -20.27
CA ASN A 209 -7.37 22.99 -19.21
C ASN A 209 -7.46 22.36 -17.80
N GLU A 210 -7.41 21.03 -17.68
CA GLU A 210 -7.30 20.37 -16.36
C GLU A 210 -5.92 20.63 -15.73
N PHE A 211 -5.75 20.27 -14.46
CA PHE A 211 -4.50 20.22 -13.70
C PHE A 211 -3.35 19.52 -14.45
N PHE A 212 -3.68 18.62 -15.37
CA PHE A 212 -2.77 17.95 -16.29
C PHE A 212 -3.25 18.16 -17.73
N ASP A 213 -2.33 18.14 -18.70
CA ASP A 213 -2.68 18.16 -20.13
C ASP A 213 -3.69 17.05 -20.49
N ARG A 214 -4.37 17.21 -21.63
CA ARG A 214 -5.34 16.21 -22.14
C ARG A 214 -4.76 14.80 -22.06
N THR A 215 -5.46 13.92 -21.37
CA THR A 215 -5.09 12.51 -21.27
C THR A 215 -5.63 11.75 -22.48
N PRO A 216 -4.78 11.11 -23.30
CA PRO A 216 -5.22 10.30 -24.44
C PRO A 216 -6.13 9.13 -24.02
N PRO A 217 -7.03 8.67 -24.90
CA PRO A 217 -7.91 7.53 -24.60
C PRO A 217 -7.11 6.24 -24.37
N GLU A 218 -5.97 6.06 -25.04
CA GLU A 218 -5.11 4.88 -24.88
C GLU A 218 -4.58 4.78 -23.44
N ILE A 219 -4.19 5.90 -22.83
CA ILE A 219 -3.74 5.95 -21.44
C ILE A 219 -4.93 5.74 -20.49
N SER A 220 -6.09 6.33 -20.80
CA SER A 220 -7.29 6.15 -19.98
C SER A 220 -7.76 4.69 -19.97
N ALA A 221 -7.62 3.99 -21.10
CA ALA A 221 -8.02 2.60 -21.26
C ALA A 221 -7.10 1.60 -20.54
N THR A 222 -5.89 1.98 -20.12
CA THR A 222 -5.03 1.07 -19.32
C THR A 222 -5.53 0.90 -17.89
N MET A 223 -6.32 1.85 -17.39
CA MET A 223 -6.82 1.88 -16.01
C MET A 223 -8.34 1.74 -15.90
N TYR A 224 -9.08 1.89 -17.01
CA TYR A 224 -10.53 1.86 -17.03
C TYR A 224 -11.02 1.02 -18.22
N ASN A 225 -12.14 0.32 -18.06
CA ASN A 225 -12.92 -0.18 -19.19
C ASN A 225 -13.56 1.02 -19.91
N LEU A 226 -12.74 1.74 -20.68
CA LEU A 226 -13.10 2.96 -21.36
C LEU A 226 -13.99 2.62 -22.55
N THR A 227 -15.29 2.86 -22.41
CA THR A 227 -16.28 2.62 -23.46
C THR A 227 -16.70 3.91 -24.16
N HIS A 228 -16.39 5.07 -23.58
CA HIS A 228 -16.73 6.38 -24.13
C HIS A 228 -15.63 7.39 -23.82
N TYR A 229 -15.21 8.19 -24.81
CA TYR A 229 -14.17 9.19 -24.64
C TYR A 229 -14.49 10.45 -25.44
N THR A 230 -14.40 11.60 -24.78
CA THR A 230 -14.61 12.91 -25.40
C THR A 230 -13.44 13.82 -25.12
N ALA A 231 -12.75 14.24 -26.18
CA ALA A 231 -11.70 15.25 -26.11
C ALA A 231 -12.31 16.67 -26.15
N ALA A 232 -12.43 17.31 -25.00
CA ALA A 232 -12.97 18.66 -24.90
C ALA A 232 -11.88 19.73 -25.04
N PRO A 233 -12.06 20.76 -25.90
CA PRO A 233 -11.02 21.76 -26.16
C PRO A 233 -10.90 22.83 -25.06
N ASP A 234 -11.95 23.09 -24.29
CA ASP A 234 -12.02 24.23 -23.35
C ASP A 234 -12.69 23.86 -22.01
N VAL A 235 -12.41 22.65 -21.54
CA VAL A 235 -12.91 22.16 -20.24
C VAL A 235 -11.72 22.10 -19.28
N GLY A 236 -11.85 22.75 -18.12
CA GLY A 236 -10.90 22.70 -17.03
C GLY A 236 -11.40 21.90 -15.82
N HIS A 237 -10.75 22.13 -14.67
CA HIS A 237 -10.98 21.37 -13.45
C HIS A 237 -12.44 21.38 -12.98
N PHE A 238 -13.13 22.51 -13.12
CA PHE A 238 -14.51 22.68 -12.68
C PHE A 238 -15.49 22.49 -13.85
N ALA A 239 -15.27 21.45 -14.67
CA ALA A 239 -15.99 21.16 -15.92
C ALA A 239 -17.50 21.39 -15.88
N ALA A 240 -18.20 20.89 -14.85
CA ALA A 240 -19.65 21.02 -14.72
C ALA A 240 -20.11 22.47 -14.44
N PHE A 241 -19.26 23.29 -13.84
CA PHE A 241 -19.52 24.71 -13.59
C PHE A 241 -19.08 25.59 -14.77
N GLU A 242 -17.95 25.26 -15.39
CA GLU A 242 -17.39 25.97 -16.55
C GLU A 242 -18.22 25.74 -17.82
N MET A 243 -18.55 24.47 -18.11
CA MET A 243 -19.18 24.03 -19.35
C MET A 243 -20.37 23.08 -19.09
N PRO A 244 -21.39 23.51 -18.31
CA PRO A 244 -22.48 22.65 -17.84
C PRO A 244 -23.22 21.92 -18.97
N ARG A 245 -23.41 22.58 -20.13
CA ARG A 245 -24.07 21.95 -21.29
C ARG A 245 -23.22 20.85 -21.92
N GLN A 246 -21.91 21.08 -22.08
CA GLN A 246 -21.01 20.08 -22.67
C GLN A 246 -20.92 18.85 -21.78
N VAL A 247 -20.78 19.04 -20.47
CA VAL A 247 -20.76 17.94 -19.50
C VAL A 247 -22.09 17.17 -19.52
N ALA A 248 -23.23 17.88 -19.56
CA ALA A 248 -24.53 17.22 -19.62
C ALA A 248 -24.67 16.35 -20.88
N ILE A 249 -24.31 16.87 -22.06
CA ILE A 249 -24.35 16.13 -23.33
C ILE A 249 -23.49 14.87 -23.24
N ASP A 250 -22.24 15.00 -22.79
CA ASP A 250 -21.32 13.86 -22.69
C ASP A 250 -21.85 12.77 -21.75
N VAL A 251 -22.46 13.16 -20.61
CA VAL A 251 -23.10 12.25 -19.68
C VAL A 251 -24.28 11.52 -20.33
N PHE A 252 -25.16 12.24 -21.04
CA PHE A 252 -26.31 11.61 -21.70
C PHE A 252 -25.88 10.68 -22.83
N ASP A 253 -24.87 11.06 -23.63
CA ASP A 253 -24.35 10.23 -24.71
C ASP A 253 -23.74 8.94 -24.17
N PHE A 254 -22.96 9.02 -23.09
CA PHE A 254 -22.43 7.84 -22.40
C PHE A 254 -23.54 6.93 -21.88
N VAL A 255 -24.54 7.48 -21.18
CA VAL A 255 -25.66 6.67 -20.66
C VAL A 255 -26.42 5.98 -21.80
N ASN A 256 -26.73 6.70 -22.87
CA ASN A 256 -27.40 6.14 -24.04
C ASN A 256 -26.57 5.01 -24.69
N SER A 257 -25.23 5.11 -24.68
CA SER A 257 -24.35 4.06 -25.22
C SER A 257 -24.36 2.76 -24.42
N LEU A 258 -24.84 2.76 -23.18
CA LEU A 258 -24.90 1.58 -22.31
C LEU A 258 -26.29 0.90 -22.28
N GLU A 259 -27.34 1.65 -22.61
CA GLU A 259 -28.74 1.18 -22.61
C GLU A 259 -29.15 0.54 -23.97
N HIS A 260 -28.24 0.52 -24.95
CA HIS A 260 -28.42 -0.04 -26.30
C HIS A 260 -27.36 -1.10 -26.61
#